data_AF-A0A8C4NH92-F1
#
_entry.id   AF-A0A8C4NH92-F1
#
_cell.length_a   1.000
_cell.length_b   1.000
_cell.length_c   1.000
_cell.angle_alpha   90.00
_cell.angle_beta   90.00
_cell.angle_gamma   90.00
#
_symmetry.space_group_name_H-M   'P 1'
#
loop_
_entity.id
_entity.type
_entity.pdbx_description
1 polymer ?
#
loop_
_entity_poly.entity_id
_entity_poly.type
_entity_poly.pdbx_seq_one_letter_code
_entity_poly.pdbx_strand_id
1 'polypeptide(L)'
;MEPRGQTTIGTYPSMAFADIPPQFIGLLYWIVTTAVGSCITSSKYVALSLPPEHRPFYLRNNPTEAKCCQADPCCPLKHHFEKLASCWGYEESCEPPHRAADPSCHSTSAPWVMNLEEAKQMFWQQADFGYVKERRKELQMLCRPQHPGDSSLVCASHMRYCTATRLFIDLRNPRRNNDRFAELQLYTSLPFSVHTTQECEVVIDRPTYFMKLDAGVNMYHHFCDFVNLYISQHVNNSFSTDVNIVMWDTSSYHYGDLFSSTWKAFTDHDVIHLKDFDHKRVCFRYAVFSLLPRMRYGLFYNTPLIPNCHGTALFRAFSQHVIYRLNITQHENKMERAMKTVPLLDVRVVDYKFKEIEFTEQLRITHNSDVFIGMHGAGLTHLLFLPDWAVIFELHNCGDDLCYWDLARLRGVNYMTWQRQSAVYPEDKDSSKPSRCLSTSPLSHSLMPEPLKGA
;
A
#
# COMPACT_ATOMS: atom_id res chain seq x y z
N MET A 1 -73.69 -38.87 -51.12
CA MET A 1 -73.71 -37.66 -51.97
C MET A 1 -72.52 -36.80 -51.58
N GLU A 2 -71.64 -36.51 -52.52
CA GLU A 2 -70.54 -35.53 -52.46
C GLU A 2 -71.02 -34.09 -52.10
N PRO A 3 -70.13 -33.07 -51.94
CA PRO A 3 -68.84 -33.01 -51.23
C PRO A 3 -68.62 -31.66 -50.47
N ARG A 4 -67.51 -31.54 -49.72
CA ARG A 4 -66.49 -30.45 -49.71
C ARG A 4 -65.79 -30.37 -48.35
N GLY A 5 -64.57 -30.91 -48.28
CA GLY A 5 -63.62 -30.72 -47.18
C GLY A 5 -62.23 -30.42 -47.74
N GLN A 6 -61.60 -29.36 -47.24
CA GLN A 6 -60.36 -28.76 -47.73
C GLN A 6 -59.11 -29.63 -47.50
N THR A 7 -58.16 -29.53 -48.44
CA THR A 7 -56.95 -30.34 -48.57
C THR A 7 -55.68 -29.60 -48.12
N THR A 8 -54.91 -30.30 -47.28
CA THR A 8 -53.43 -30.46 -47.21
C THR A 8 -52.46 -29.29 -47.00
N ILE A 9 -51.62 -29.53 -45.99
CA ILE A 9 -50.38 -28.89 -45.55
C ILE A 9 -49.27 -29.04 -46.62
N GLY A 10 -48.56 -27.94 -46.92
CA GLY A 10 -47.35 -27.90 -47.73
C GLY A 10 -46.11 -27.52 -46.92
N THR A 11 -45.05 -28.30 -47.09
CA THR A 11 -43.72 -28.20 -46.47
C THR A 11 -42.90 -27.03 -47.04
N TYR A 12 -42.17 -26.30 -46.18
CA TYR A 12 -41.16 -25.31 -46.61
C TYR A 12 -39.80 -26.00 -46.83
N PRO A 13 -39.07 -25.70 -47.93
CA PRO A 13 -37.74 -26.27 -48.14
C PRO A 13 -36.67 -25.55 -47.30
N SER A 14 -35.75 -26.34 -46.76
CA SER A 14 -34.49 -25.89 -46.17
C SER A 14 -33.58 -25.26 -47.23
N MET A 15 -33.23 -23.98 -47.08
CA MET A 15 -32.15 -23.35 -47.85
C MET A 15 -30.79 -23.82 -47.32
N ALA A 16 -30.01 -24.46 -48.20
CA ALA A 16 -28.63 -24.84 -47.94
C ALA A 16 -27.72 -23.60 -47.98
N PHE A 17 -26.62 -23.64 -47.22
CA PHE A 17 -25.57 -22.62 -47.08
C PHE A 17 -24.74 -22.34 -48.36
N ALA A 18 -25.27 -22.61 -49.56
CA ALA A 18 -24.50 -22.65 -50.80
C ALA A 18 -24.67 -21.44 -51.75
N ASP A 19 -25.52 -20.45 -51.44
CA ASP A 19 -25.83 -19.34 -52.37
C ASP A 19 -25.50 -17.95 -51.79
N ILE A 20 -24.37 -17.78 -51.09
CA ILE A 20 -23.83 -16.45 -50.77
C ILE A 20 -22.89 -16.04 -51.90
N PRO A 21 -23.17 -14.96 -52.66
CA PRO A 21 -22.28 -14.48 -53.71
C PRO A 21 -20.89 -14.17 -53.15
N PRO A 22 -19.78 -14.46 -53.87
CA PRO A 22 -18.41 -14.27 -53.35
C PRO A 22 -18.10 -12.83 -52.93
N GLN A 23 -18.82 -11.84 -53.48
CA GLN A 23 -18.73 -10.44 -53.04
C GLN A 23 -19.29 -10.14 -51.64
N PHE A 24 -20.16 -11.01 -51.09
CA PHE A 24 -20.76 -10.84 -49.75
C PHE A 24 -20.06 -11.68 -48.67
N ILE A 25 -19.30 -12.72 -49.05
CA ILE A 25 -18.49 -13.51 -48.11
C ILE A 25 -17.40 -12.63 -47.49
N GLY A 26 -16.75 -11.79 -48.30
CA GLY A 26 -15.76 -10.82 -47.82
C GLY A 26 -16.34 -9.79 -46.83
N LEU A 27 -17.58 -9.34 -47.06
CA LEU A 27 -18.27 -8.40 -46.17
C LEU A 27 -18.71 -9.05 -44.86
N LEU A 28 -19.20 -10.30 -44.89
CA LEU A 28 -19.52 -11.09 -43.71
C LEU A 28 -18.25 -11.44 -42.91
N TYR A 29 -17.14 -11.76 -43.57
CA TYR A 29 -15.85 -11.99 -42.91
C TYR A 29 -15.29 -10.69 -42.31
N TRP A 30 -15.43 -9.55 -42.99
CA TRP A 30 -15.08 -8.24 -42.42
C TRP A 30 -15.97 -7.89 -41.23
N ILE A 31 -17.30 -8.06 -41.32
CA ILE A 31 -18.23 -7.80 -40.21
C ILE A 31 -17.94 -8.73 -39.02
N VAL A 32 -17.68 -10.02 -39.25
CA VAL A 32 -17.35 -10.99 -38.17
C VAL A 32 -15.96 -10.73 -37.58
N THR A 33 -14.97 -10.32 -38.38
CA THR A 33 -13.62 -9.94 -37.88
C THR A 33 -13.60 -8.57 -37.19
N THR A 34 -14.46 -7.63 -37.59
CA THR A 34 -14.66 -6.34 -36.89
C THR A 34 -15.60 -6.45 -35.68
N ALA A 35 -16.38 -7.52 -35.58
CA ALA A 35 -17.26 -7.83 -34.45
C ALA A 35 -16.55 -8.61 -33.33
N VAL A 36 -15.25 -8.91 -33.48
CA VAL A 36 -14.37 -9.03 -32.31
C VAL A 36 -14.16 -7.60 -31.81
N GLY A 37 -15.19 -7.05 -31.14
CA GLY A 37 -15.16 -5.71 -30.60
C GLY A 37 -13.94 -5.58 -29.71
N SER A 38 -12.94 -4.82 -30.17
CA SER A 38 -11.77 -4.49 -29.37
C SER A 38 -12.27 -3.67 -28.19
N CYS A 39 -12.40 -4.34 -27.06
CA CYS A 39 -12.89 -3.75 -25.84
C CYS A 39 -11.85 -2.73 -25.32
N ILE A 40 -12.20 -1.45 -25.31
CA ILE A 40 -11.33 -0.40 -24.76
C ILE A 40 -11.63 -0.30 -23.26
N THR A 41 -10.65 -0.64 -22.43
CA THR A 41 -10.73 -0.48 -20.99
C THR A 41 -10.86 1.00 -20.62
N SER A 42 -11.88 1.35 -19.82
CA SER A 42 -12.09 2.72 -19.35
C SER A 42 -10.87 3.27 -18.60
N SER A 43 -10.56 4.56 -18.80
CA SER A 43 -9.47 5.28 -18.10
C SER A 43 -9.57 5.16 -16.58
N LYS A 44 -10.79 5.06 -16.04
CA LYS A 44 -11.04 4.82 -14.62
C LYS A 44 -10.40 3.52 -14.12
N TYR A 45 -10.49 2.43 -14.91
CA TYR A 45 -9.92 1.14 -14.52
C TYR A 45 -8.40 1.09 -14.70
N VAL A 46 -7.87 1.83 -15.68
CA VAL A 46 -6.42 1.97 -15.88
C VAL A 46 -5.78 2.65 -14.66
N ALA A 47 -6.35 3.77 -14.19
CA ALA A 47 -5.85 4.49 -13.01
C ALA A 47 -5.95 3.68 -11.71
N LEU A 48 -6.84 2.68 -11.64
CA LEU A 48 -7.02 1.85 -10.44
C LEU A 48 -5.93 0.76 -10.31
N SER A 49 -5.43 0.20 -11.42
CA SER A 49 -4.34 -0.80 -11.51
C SER A 49 -4.02 -1.54 -10.20
N LEU A 50 -4.93 -2.40 -9.74
CA LEU A 50 -4.78 -3.16 -8.49
C LEU A 50 -4.20 -4.56 -8.74
N PRO A 51 -3.38 -5.09 -7.81
CA PRO A 51 -2.93 -6.48 -7.84
C PRO A 51 -4.12 -7.45 -7.94
N PRO A 52 -4.03 -8.54 -8.71
CA PRO A 52 -5.10 -9.54 -8.83
C PRO A 52 -5.66 -10.02 -7.49
N GLU A 53 -4.78 -10.19 -6.50
CA GLU A 53 -5.11 -10.64 -5.15
C GLU A 53 -5.98 -9.62 -4.40
N HIS A 54 -5.89 -8.33 -4.74
CA HIS A 54 -6.58 -7.24 -4.03
C HIS A 54 -7.97 -6.95 -4.58
N ARG A 55 -8.21 -7.31 -5.86
CA ARG A 55 -9.43 -6.96 -6.59
C ARG A 55 -10.71 -7.48 -5.93
N PRO A 56 -10.80 -8.73 -5.43
CA PRO A 56 -12.02 -9.20 -4.75
C PRO A 56 -12.38 -8.35 -3.54
N PHE A 57 -11.38 -8.04 -2.70
CA PHE A 57 -11.53 -7.23 -1.50
C PHE A 57 -11.94 -5.79 -1.84
N TYR A 58 -11.33 -5.19 -2.86
CA TYR A 58 -11.69 -3.86 -3.35
C TYR A 58 -13.15 -3.81 -3.83
N LEU A 59 -13.57 -4.78 -4.64
CA LEU A 59 -14.94 -4.85 -5.17
C LEU A 59 -15.96 -5.04 -4.03
N ARG A 60 -15.64 -5.87 -3.04
CA ARG A 60 -16.48 -6.05 -1.85
C ARG A 60 -16.64 -4.75 -1.05
N ASN A 61 -15.56 -3.99 -0.87
CA ASN A 61 -15.59 -2.71 -0.17
C ASN A 61 -16.24 -1.58 -0.99
N ASN A 62 -16.39 -1.74 -2.32
CA ASN A 62 -16.94 -0.75 -3.25
C ASN A 62 -18.13 -1.31 -4.06
N PRO A 63 -19.28 -1.59 -3.42
CA PRO A 63 -20.39 -2.30 -4.05
C PRO A 63 -21.01 -1.57 -5.24
N THR A 64 -21.01 -0.23 -5.24
CA THR A 64 -21.49 0.57 -6.38
C THR A 64 -20.58 0.37 -7.59
N GLU A 65 -19.27 0.40 -7.40
CA GLU A 65 -18.32 0.17 -8.49
C GLU A 65 -18.34 -1.26 -8.98
N ALA A 66 -18.53 -2.22 -8.07
CA ALA A 66 -18.72 -3.62 -8.40
C ALA A 66 -19.94 -3.83 -9.32
N LYS A 67 -21.08 -3.21 -9.00
CA LYS A 67 -22.28 -3.24 -9.86
C LYS A 67 -22.03 -2.62 -11.24
N CYS A 68 -21.37 -1.46 -11.29
CA CYS A 68 -21.02 -0.81 -12.55
C CYS A 68 -20.08 -1.71 -13.40
N CYS A 69 -19.05 -2.27 -12.78
CA CYS A 69 -18.10 -3.18 -13.43
C CYS A 69 -18.77 -4.48 -13.94
N GLN A 70 -19.75 -5.01 -13.20
CA GLN A 70 -20.50 -6.20 -13.61
C GLN A 70 -21.34 -5.93 -14.85
N ALA A 71 -21.94 -4.74 -14.94
CA ALA A 71 -22.74 -4.31 -16.09
C ALA A 71 -21.88 -3.95 -17.31
N ASP A 72 -20.65 -3.48 -17.11
CA ASP A 72 -19.75 -3.07 -18.18
C ASP A 72 -19.15 -4.29 -18.91
N PRO A 73 -19.41 -4.51 -20.22
CA PRO A 73 -18.76 -5.53 -21.04
C PRO A 73 -17.23 -5.56 -20.89
N CYS A 74 -16.63 -4.40 -20.66
CA CYS A 74 -15.20 -4.13 -20.70
C CYS A 74 -14.49 -4.06 -19.36
N CYS A 75 -15.16 -4.35 -18.24
CA CYS A 75 -14.49 -4.28 -16.96
C CYS A 75 -13.40 -5.37 -16.82
N PRO A 76 -12.14 -4.99 -16.52
CA PRO A 76 -11.04 -5.95 -16.37
C PRO A 76 -11.14 -6.79 -15.09
N LEU A 77 -12.07 -6.46 -14.18
CA LEU A 77 -12.24 -7.13 -12.89
C LEU A 77 -13.28 -8.26 -12.91
N LYS A 78 -13.88 -8.58 -14.06
CA LYS A 78 -14.99 -9.54 -14.17
C LYS A 78 -14.72 -10.93 -13.60
N HIS A 79 -13.50 -11.44 -13.74
CA HIS A 79 -13.12 -12.77 -13.26
C HIS A 79 -12.96 -12.83 -11.73
N HIS A 80 -13.05 -11.70 -11.02
CA HIS A 80 -12.89 -11.64 -9.56
C HIS A 80 -14.20 -11.67 -8.78
N PHE A 81 -15.35 -11.71 -9.46
CA PHE A 81 -16.67 -11.73 -8.81
C PHE A 81 -16.97 -13.04 -8.05
N GLU A 82 -16.26 -14.13 -8.34
CA GLU A 82 -16.41 -15.42 -7.65
C GLU A 82 -15.98 -15.36 -6.17
N LYS A 83 -15.17 -14.35 -5.79
CA LYS A 83 -14.62 -14.18 -4.44
C LYS A 83 -15.19 -12.96 -3.69
N LEU A 84 -16.39 -12.50 -4.04
CA LEU A 84 -17.03 -11.35 -3.37
C LEU A 84 -17.36 -11.56 -1.87
N ALA A 85 -17.22 -12.78 -1.35
CA ALA A 85 -17.32 -13.02 0.08
C ALA A 85 -16.11 -12.44 0.84
N SER A 86 -14.93 -12.41 0.20
CA SER A 86 -13.67 -11.95 0.81
C SER A 86 -13.66 -10.45 1.04
N CYS A 87 -13.18 -10.02 2.21
CA CYS A 87 -13.15 -8.64 2.66
C CYS A 87 -11.83 -8.33 3.40
N TRP A 88 -11.44 -7.05 3.44
CA TRP A 88 -10.18 -6.68 4.10
C TRP A 88 -10.23 -6.92 5.62
N GLY A 89 -11.41 -6.79 6.22
CA GLY A 89 -11.66 -6.99 7.65
C GLY A 89 -12.11 -5.73 8.38
N TYR A 90 -11.90 -4.56 7.78
CA TYR A 90 -12.35 -3.29 8.33
C TYR A 90 -13.80 -2.94 7.96
N GLU A 91 -14.39 -3.64 6.99
CA GLU A 91 -15.80 -3.48 6.62
C GLU A 91 -16.72 -3.97 7.75
N GLU A 92 -17.84 -3.28 7.98
CA GLU A 92 -18.76 -3.62 9.07
C GLU A 92 -19.38 -5.01 8.92
N SER A 93 -19.62 -5.45 7.69
CA SER A 93 -20.20 -6.77 7.36
C SER A 93 -19.15 -7.87 7.14
N CYS A 94 -17.88 -7.62 7.47
CA CYS A 94 -16.81 -8.60 7.25
C CYS A 94 -16.66 -9.55 8.45
N GLU A 95 -17.04 -10.80 8.23
CA GLU A 95 -16.86 -11.88 9.21
C GLU A 95 -15.42 -12.42 9.22
N PRO A 96 -14.90 -12.90 10.37
CA PRO A 96 -13.54 -13.41 10.50
C PRO A 96 -13.12 -14.42 9.42
N PRO A 97 -13.96 -15.42 9.02
CA PRO A 97 -13.58 -16.40 7.99
C PRO A 97 -13.37 -15.81 6.58
N HIS A 98 -13.81 -14.57 6.36
CA HIS A 98 -13.73 -13.90 5.07
C HIS A 98 -12.64 -12.82 5.01
N ARG A 99 -11.92 -12.58 6.12
CA ARG A 99 -10.84 -11.58 6.19
C ARG A 99 -9.67 -11.97 5.29
N ALA A 100 -8.91 -10.97 4.84
CA ALA A 100 -7.77 -11.14 3.94
C ALA A 100 -6.67 -12.08 4.48
N ALA A 101 -6.53 -12.18 5.81
CA ALA A 101 -5.85 -13.28 6.47
C ALA A 101 -6.32 -13.41 7.93
N ASP A 102 -6.11 -14.60 8.49
CA ASP A 102 -6.13 -14.83 9.93
C ASP A 102 -4.66 -14.98 10.40
N PRO A 103 -4.16 -14.09 11.27
CA PRO A 103 -2.79 -14.17 11.75
C PRO A 103 -2.49 -15.49 12.47
N SER A 104 -1.27 -15.97 12.36
CA SER A 104 -0.82 -17.18 13.06
C SER A 104 -0.13 -16.82 14.36
N CYS A 105 -0.53 -17.44 15.47
CA CYS A 105 0.08 -17.28 16.78
C CYS A 105 0.42 -18.65 17.38
N HIS A 106 1.66 -18.85 17.82
CA HIS A 106 2.14 -20.14 18.31
C HIS A 106 2.00 -20.34 19.82
N SER A 107 1.97 -19.26 20.60
CA SER A 107 1.82 -19.32 22.06
C SER A 107 1.31 -18.01 22.64
N THR A 108 0.73 -18.08 23.83
CA THR A 108 0.33 -16.91 24.64
C THR A 108 1.45 -16.54 25.60
N SER A 109 2.52 -15.93 25.09
CA SER A 109 3.63 -15.47 25.94
C SER A 109 3.40 -14.10 26.56
N ALA A 110 2.35 -13.38 26.17
CA ALA A 110 1.96 -12.10 26.75
C ALA A 110 1.11 -12.32 28.02
N PRO A 111 1.54 -11.86 29.21
CA PRO A 111 0.80 -12.05 30.46
C PRO A 111 -0.61 -11.44 30.48
N TRP A 112 -0.91 -10.49 29.58
CA TRP A 112 -2.19 -9.80 29.48
C TRP A 112 -3.13 -10.41 28.43
N VAL A 113 -2.77 -11.57 27.86
CA VAL A 113 -3.61 -12.29 26.89
C VAL A 113 -4.01 -13.64 27.47
N MET A 114 -5.32 -13.92 27.50
CA MET A 114 -5.87 -15.10 28.17
C MET A 114 -5.79 -16.37 27.32
N ASN A 115 -5.87 -16.24 25.99
CA ASN A 115 -5.86 -17.37 25.07
C ASN A 115 -5.36 -16.99 23.66
N LEU A 116 -5.12 -18.00 22.81
CA LEU A 116 -4.59 -17.80 21.45
C LEU A 116 -5.50 -16.97 20.55
N GLU A 117 -6.82 -17.10 20.68
CA GLU A 117 -7.77 -16.35 19.85
C GLU A 117 -7.78 -14.86 20.20
N GLU A 118 -7.64 -14.52 21.47
CA GLU A 118 -7.44 -13.15 21.91
C GLU A 118 -6.10 -12.58 21.40
N ALA A 119 -5.01 -13.37 21.45
CA ALA A 119 -3.72 -12.98 20.88
C ALA A 119 -3.83 -12.66 19.38
N LYS A 120 -4.46 -13.53 18.60
CA LYS A 120 -4.70 -13.32 17.16
C LYS A 120 -5.52 -12.07 16.91
N GLN A 121 -6.61 -11.90 17.64
CA GLN A 121 -7.51 -10.76 17.47
C GLN A 121 -6.82 -9.44 17.83
N MET A 122 -6.02 -9.40 18.92
CA MET A 122 -5.23 -8.22 19.27
C MET A 122 -4.15 -7.92 18.23
N PHE A 123 -3.44 -8.95 17.75
CA PHE A 123 -2.44 -8.79 16.70
C PHE A 123 -3.07 -8.23 15.41
N TRP A 124 -4.22 -8.78 14.99
CA TRP A 124 -4.96 -8.27 13.85
C TRP A 124 -5.41 -6.80 14.04
N GLN A 125 -5.89 -6.44 15.24
CA GLN A 125 -6.30 -5.07 15.57
C GLN A 125 -5.15 -4.06 15.54
N GLN A 126 -3.96 -4.48 15.98
CA GLN A 126 -2.83 -3.57 16.16
C GLN A 126 -1.89 -3.50 14.96
N ALA A 127 -1.77 -4.60 14.21
CA ALA A 127 -0.72 -4.79 13.20
C ALA A 127 -1.24 -5.09 11.78
N ASP A 128 -2.54 -5.38 11.62
CA ASP A 128 -3.14 -5.76 10.34
C ASP A 128 -4.27 -4.78 9.94
N PHE A 129 -5.17 -5.16 9.03
CA PHE A 129 -6.31 -4.33 8.61
C PHE A 129 -7.26 -3.92 9.74
N GLY A 130 -7.18 -4.54 10.92
CA GLY A 130 -7.82 -4.02 12.12
C GLY A 130 -7.29 -2.65 12.53
N TYR A 131 -6.03 -2.35 12.25
CA TYR A 131 -5.45 -1.01 12.45
C TYR A 131 -6.19 0.04 11.62
N VAL A 132 -6.43 -0.26 10.33
CA VAL A 132 -7.23 0.59 9.43
C VAL A 132 -8.65 0.77 9.98
N LYS A 133 -9.27 -0.31 10.48
CA LYS A 133 -10.61 -0.27 11.08
C LYS A 133 -10.68 0.76 12.22
N GLU A 134 -9.70 0.74 13.11
CA GLU A 134 -9.67 1.67 14.24
C GLU A 134 -9.41 3.12 13.78
N ARG A 135 -8.50 3.36 12.82
CA ARG A 135 -8.31 4.71 12.25
C ARG A 135 -9.58 5.27 11.61
N ARG A 136 -10.38 4.42 10.94
CA ARG A 136 -11.66 4.80 10.33
C ARG A 136 -12.73 5.14 11.39
N LYS A 137 -12.79 4.38 12.49
CA LYS A 137 -13.71 4.66 13.61
C LYS A 137 -13.39 5.96 14.35
N GLU A 138 -12.12 6.33 14.40
CA GLU A 138 -11.65 7.55 15.04
C GLU A 138 -11.96 8.83 14.24
N LEU A 139 -12.41 8.71 12.98
CA LEU A 139 -12.65 9.88 12.12
C LEU A 139 -13.78 10.74 12.67
N GLN A 140 -13.44 11.99 12.98
CA GLN A 140 -14.37 13.01 13.46
C GLN A 140 -14.26 14.28 12.62
N MET A 141 -15.41 14.92 12.38
CA MET A 141 -15.46 16.22 11.69
C MET A 141 -15.01 17.32 12.65
N LEU A 142 -13.82 17.88 12.41
CA LEU A 142 -13.26 18.98 13.20
C LEU A 142 -13.69 20.34 12.66
N CYS A 143 -13.79 20.46 11.33
CA CYS A 143 -14.32 21.67 10.67
C CYS A 143 -15.53 21.29 9.82
N ARG A 144 -16.72 21.76 10.24
CA ARG A 144 -17.99 21.49 9.56
C ARG A 144 -18.36 22.65 8.62
N PRO A 145 -18.58 22.38 7.32
CA PRO A 145 -19.02 23.40 6.37
C PRO A 145 -20.44 23.88 6.74
N GLN A 146 -20.67 25.20 6.71
CA GLN A 146 -21.97 25.81 7.01
C GLN A 146 -22.75 26.14 5.72
N HIS A 147 -22.02 26.46 4.66
CA HIS A 147 -22.55 26.84 3.37
C HIS A 147 -21.97 25.97 2.24
N PRO A 148 -22.68 25.87 1.10
CA PRO A 148 -22.14 25.22 -0.09
C PRO A 148 -20.83 25.87 -0.52
N GLY A 149 -19.75 25.10 -0.40
CA GLY A 149 -18.44 25.51 -0.85
C GLY A 149 -17.48 26.00 0.23
N ASP A 150 -17.88 25.91 1.49
CA ASP A 150 -16.95 26.05 2.63
C ASP A 150 -15.94 24.89 2.68
N SER A 151 -14.81 25.13 3.33
CA SER A 151 -13.84 24.09 3.65
C SER A 151 -14.37 23.11 4.69
N SER A 152 -13.90 21.88 4.64
CA SER A 152 -14.13 20.88 5.68
C SER A 152 -12.84 20.21 6.11
N LEU A 153 -12.82 19.70 7.34
CA LEU A 153 -11.71 18.92 7.89
C LEU A 153 -12.26 17.77 8.72
N VAL A 154 -11.87 16.55 8.37
CA VAL A 154 -12.18 15.33 9.10
C VAL A 154 -10.87 14.67 9.48
N CYS A 155 -10.68 14.32 10.75
CA CYS A 155 -9.43 13.78 11.24
C CYS A 155 -9.65 12.58 12.16
N ALA A 156 -8.71 11.64 12.13
CA ALA A 156 -8.58 10.63 13.17
C ALA A 156 -8.00 11.27 14.46
N SER A 157 -8.07 10.53 15.57
CA SER A 157 -7.55 10.96 16.87
C SER A 157 -6.13 11.51 16.78
N HIS A 158 -5.88 12.61 17.49
CA HIS A 158 -4.61 13.34 17.49
C HIS A 158 -4.15 13.84 16.11
N MET A 159 -5.07 14.02 15.15
CA MET A 159 -4.77 14.48 13.78
C MET A 159 -3.72 13.62 13.07
N ARG A 160 -3.64 12.33 13.40
CA ARG A 160 -2.67 11.40 12.78
C ARG A 160 -2.94 11.17 11.31
N TYR A 161 -4.19 11.32 10.89
CA TYR A 161 -4.66 11.27 9.51
C TYR A 161 -5.81 12.25 9.38
N CYS A 162 -5.84 13.01 8.29
CA CYS A 162 -6.93 13.94 8.01
C CYS A 162 -7.30 13.98 6.53
N THR A 163 -8.55 14.27 6.24
CA THR A 163 -9.01 14.68 4.92
C THR A 163 -9.61 16.07 5.00
N ALA A 164 -9.35 16.87 3.97
CA ALA A 164 -9.88 18.22 3.86
C ALA A 164 -10.46 18.45 2.47
N THR A 165 -11.52 19.26 2.42
CA THR A 165 -12.04 19.79 1.16
C THR A 165 -11.81 21.29 1.12
N ARG A 166 -11.48 21.81 -0.07
CA ARG A 166 -11.22 23.24 -0.31
C ARG A 166 -10.20 23.82 0.67
N LEU A 167 -9.08 23.12 0.81
CA LEU A 167 -7.98 23.52 1.68
C LEU A 167 -7.27 24.73 1.06
N PHE A 168 -7.21 25.84 1.78
CA PHE A 168 -6.44 27.02 1.42
C PHE A 168 -5.12 27.04 2.21
N ILE A 169 -4.01 27.28 1.54
CA ILE A 169 -2.70 27.47 2.17
C ILE A 169 -2.07 28.76 1.62
N ASP A 170 -1.68 29.67 2.51
CA ASP A 170 -0.92 30.87 2.16
C ASP A 170 0.59 30.62 2.35
N LEU A 171 1.30 30.47 1.23
CA LEU A 171 2.75 30.25 1.19
C LEU A 171 3.50 31.51 0.68
N ARG A 172 2.91 32.71 0.83
CA ARG A 172 3.61 33.95 0.46
C ARG A 172 4.79 34.25 1.38
N ASN A 173 4.64 33.97 2.67
CA ASN A 173 5.64 34.17 3.71
C ASN A 173 5.74 32.92 4.62
N PRO A 174 6.14 31.76 4.08
CA PRO A 174 6.15 30.51 4.84
C PRO A 174 7.22 30.58 5.93
N ARG A 175 6.86 30.23 7.17
CA ARG A 175 7.85 30.11 8.25
C ARG A 175 8.65 28.84 8.04
N ARG A 176 9.85 28.98 7.48
CA ARG A 176 10.78 27.87 7.29
C ARG A 176 11.56 27.64 8.58
N ASN A 177 11.52 26.42 9.09
CA ASN A 177 12.34 25.99 10.22
C ASN A 177 13.07 24.69 9.81
N ASN A 178 14.26 24.50 10.37
CA ASN A 178 14.98 23.24 10.23
C ASN A 178 14.39 22.14 11.15
N ASP A 179 13.55 22.52 12.11
CA ASP A 179 12.78 21.55 12.91
C ASP A 179 11.58 21.04 12.09
N ARG A 180 11.73 19.79 11.63
CA ARG A 180 10.74 19.10 10.82
C ARG A 180 9.47 18.73 11.60
N PHE A 181 9.44 18.79 12.93
CA PHE A 181 8.36 18.17 13.72
C PHE A 181 7.33 19.14 14.31
N ALA A 182 7.61 20.45 14.37
CA ALA A 182 6.73 21.45 14.98
C ALA A 182 6.02 22.39 13.98
N GLU A 183 6.09 22.10 12.68
CA GLU A 183 5.70 23.02 11.60
C GLU A 183 4.21 23.42 11.62
N LEU A 184 3.32 22.53 12.07
CA LEU A 184 1.87 22.78 12.11
C LEU A 184 1.41 23.66 13.28
N GLN A 185 2.22 23.79 14.35
CA GLN A 185 1.88 24.64 15.51
C GLN A 185 1.80 26.12 15.15
N LEU A 186 2.36 26.51 14.00
CA LEU A 186 2.46 27.89 13.56
C LEU A 186 1.31 28.31 12.63
N TYR A 187 0.46 27.37 12.19
CA TYR A 187 -0.69 27.66 11.34
C TYR A 187 -1.92 27.99 12.19
N THR A 188 -2.56 29.13 11.91
CA THR A 188 -3.77 29.59 12.57
C THR A 188 -4.93 29.64 11.59
N SER A 189 -6.17 29.66 12.10
CA SER A 189 -7.34 29.95 11.26
C SER A 189 -7.17 31.29 10.55
N LEU A 190 -7.61 31.35 9.29
CA LEU A 190 -7.64 32.61 8.54
C LEU A 190 -8.65 33.58 9.19
N PRO A 191 -8.39 34.89 9.15
CA PRO A 191 -9.32 35.89 9.67
C PRO A 191 -10.53 36.13 8.77
N PHE A 192 -10.61 35.43 7.62
CA PHE A 192 -11.69 35.52 6.65
C PHE A 192 -12.04 34.14 6.10
N SER A 193 -13.26 34.01 5.59
CA SER A 193 -13.74 32.80 4.95
C SER A 193 -13.41 32.82 3.46
N VAL A 194 -12.71 31.78 3.00
CA VAL A 194 -12.35 31.63 1.58
C VAL A 194 -13.57 31.18 0.81
N HIS A 195 -14.37 32.12 0.30
CA HIS A 195 -15.63 31.81 -0.38
C HIS A 195 -15.46 31.54 -1.88
N THR A 196 -14.38 32.00 -2.50
CA THR A 196 -14.17 31.88 -3.96
C THR A 196 -12.74 31.51 -4.33
N THR A 197 -12.58 30.87 -5.50
CA THR A 197 -11.26 30.55 -6.08
C THR A 197 -10.46 31.79 -6.49
N GLN A 198 -11.07 32.98 -6.50
CA GLN A 198 -10.40 34.24 -6.85
C GLN A 198 -9.36 34.68 -5.82
N GLU A 199 -9.41 34.12 -4.61
CA GLU A 199 -8.44 34.39 -3.55
C GLU A 199 -7.19 33.49 -3.64
N CYS A 200 -7.23 32.48 -4.52
CA CYS A 200 -6.17 31.53 -4.79
C CYS A 200 -5.45 31.93 -6.08
N GLU A 201 -4.12 31.95 -6.08
CA GLU A 201 -3.34 32.12 -7.31
C GLU A 201 -3.20 30.81 -8.07
N VAL A 202 -3.22 29.69 -7.34
CA VAL A 202 -3.16 28.34 -7.90
C VAL A 202 -4.30 27.52 -7.31
N VAL A 203 -5.05 26.83 -8.17
CA VAL A 203 -6.08 25.89 -7.77
C VAL A 203 -5.71 24.50 -8.27
N ILE A 204 -5.64 23.55 -7.34
CA ILE A 204 -5.29 22.16 -7.59
C ILE A 204 -6.56 21.31 -7.46
N ASP A 205 -7.04 20.83 -8.60
CA ASP A 205 -8.26 20.03 -8.69
C ASP A 205 -8.02 18.54 -8.39
N ARG A 206 -6.81 18.05 -8.71
CA ARG A 206 -6.42 16.66 -8.49
C ARG A 206 -6.33 16.36 -6.98
N PRO A 207 -6.84 15.20 -6.51
CA PRO A 207 -6.64 14.75 -5.14
C PRO A 207 -5.17 14.80 -4.76
N THR A 208 -4.86 15.45 -3.63
CA THR A 208 -3.47 15.70 -3.22
C THR A 208 -3.19 15.07 -1.85
N TYR A 209 -2.22 14.18 -1.79
CA TYR A 209 -1.72 13.59 -0.55
C TYR A 209 -0.54 14.41 -0.04
N PHE A 210 -0.67 14.98 1.15
CA PHE A 210 0.42 15.62 1.88
C PHE A 210 1.09 14.60 2.78
N MET A 211 2.41 14.49 2.63
CA MET A 211 3.21 13.51 3.37
C MET A 211 4.35 14.17 4.12
N LYS A 212 4.49 13.86 5.40
CA LYS A 212 5.70 14.16 6.16
C LYS A 212 6.58 12.92 6.20
N LEU A 213 7.74 12.99 5.56
CA LEU A 213 8.64 11.85 5.39
C LEU A 213 9.65 11.73 6.53
N ASP A 214 10.07 10.51 6.84
CA ASP A 214 11.10 10.20 7.84
C ASP A 214 12.51 10.47 7.27
N ALA A 215 13.02 9.58 6.40
CA ALA A 215 14.34 9.74 5.78
C ALA A 215 14.54 8.92 4.50
N GLY A 216 14.61 9.59 3.35
CA GLY A 216 14.73 8.97 2.01
C GLY A 216 16.10 8.37 1.68
N VAL A 217 17.09 8.55 2.56
CA VAL A 217 18.44 7.99 2.42
C VAL A 217 18.64 6.65 3.13
N ASN A 218 17.62 6.16 3.84
CA ASN A 218 17.68 4.90 4.58
C ASN A 218 16.40 4.08 4.30
N MET A 219 16.56 2.86 3.79
CA MET A 219 15.44 2.04 3.35
C MET A 219 14.43 1.75 4.47
N TYR A 220 14.91 1.40 5.67
CA TYR A 220 14.03 1.11 6.81
C TYR A 220 13.18 2.33 7.19
N HIS A 221 13.79 3.51 7.26
CA HIS A 221 13.08 4.77 7.51
C HIS A 221 12.12 5.14 6.38
N HIS A 222 12.54 5.07 5.12
CA HIS A 222 11.70 5.50 4.01
C HIS A 222 10.54 4.54 3.70
N PHE A 223 10.72 3.23 3.90
CA PHE A 223 9.62 2.27 3.72
C PHE A 223 8.54 2.38 4.77
N CYS A 224 8.83 2.98 5.93
CA CYS A 224 7.78 3.41 6.85
C CYS A 224 6.84 4.42 6.19
N ASP A 225 7.37 5.37 5.40
CA ASP A 225 6.57 6.38 4.71
C ASP A 225 5.64 5.73 3.68
N PHE A 226 6.15 4.81 2.86
CA PHE A 226 5.35 4.09 1.85
C PHE A 226 4.27 3.19 2.48
N VAL A 227 4.60 2.48 3.56
CA VAL A 227 3.62 1.66 4.28
C VAL A 227 2.50 2.55 4.86
N ASN A 228 2.85 3.68 5.48
CA ASN A 228 1.85 4.60 6.02
C ASN A 228 1.02 5.28 4.93
N LEU A 229 1.57 5.55 3.75
CA LEU A 229 0.81 6.01 2.59
C LEU A 229 -0.19 4.96 2.12
N TYR A 230 0.23 3.70 2.00
CA TYR A 230 -0.65 2.60 1.62
C TYR A 230 -1.80 2.40 2.62
N ILE A 231 -1.51 2.44 3.93
CA ILE A 231 -2.54 2.40 4.97
C ILE A 231 -3.49 3.60 4.83
N SER A 232 -2.96 4.79 4.52
CA SER A 232 -3.76 5.99 4.28
C SER A 232 -4.70 5.84 3.07
N GLN A 233 -4.27 5.14 2.01
CA GLN A 233 -5.15 4.78 0.87
C GLN A 233 -6.31 3.88 1.31
N HIS A 234 -6.08 2.94 2.23
CA HIS A 234 -7.15 2.11 2.82
C HIS A 234 -8.09 2.90 3.73
N VAL A 235 -7.57 3.80 4.56
CA VAL A 235 -8.41 4.70 5.39
C VAL A 235 -9.28 5.58 4.49
N ASN A 236 -8.70 6.08 3.39
CA ASN A 236 -9.40 6.92 2.42
C ASN A 236 -10.29 6.15 1.44
N ASN A 237 -10.11 4.83 1.34
CA ASN A 237 -10.68 3.97 0.31
C ASN A 237 -10.46 4.53 -1.12
N SER A 238 -9.23 4.96 -1.42
CA SER A 238 -8.85 5.47 -2.74
C SER A 238 -7.46 4.97 -3.13
N PHE A 239 -7.37 4.33 -4.30
CA PHE A 239 -6.15 3.68 -4.80
C PHE A 239 -5.74 4.18 -6.19
N SER A 240 -6.38 5.23 -6.71
CA SER A 240 -6.00 5.82 -8.00
C SER A 240 -4.53 6.26 -8.01
N THR A 241 -3.83 6.06 -9.13
CA THR A 241 -2.52 6.67 -9.39
C THR A 241 -2.61 8.11 -9.90
N ASP A 242 -3.79 8.56 -10.34
CA ASP A 242 -4.02 9.94 -10.75
C ASP A 242 -4.22 10.86 -9.53
N VAL A 243 -3.18 10.97 -8.69
CA VAL A 243 -3.14 11.77 -7.47
C VAL A 243 -1.83 12.54 -7.38
N ASN A 244 -1.85 13.73 -6.82
CA ASN A 244 -0.60 14.43 -6.48
C ASN A 244 -0.08 13.92 -5.14
N ILE A 245 1.24 13.83 -5.00
CA ILE A 245 1.90 13.64 -3.72
C ILE A 245 2.74 14.88 -3.45
N VAL A 246 2.43 15.60 -2.37
CA VAL A 246 3.17 16.78 -1.92
C VAL A 246 3.97 16.42 -0.68
N MET A 247 5.29 16.50 -0.81
CA MET A 247 6.22 16.36 0.31
C MET A 247 6.13 17.60 1.20
N TRP A 248 5.63 17.41 2.42
CA TRP A 248 5.57 18.42 3.47
C TRP A 248 6.96 18.62 4.09
N ASP A 249 7.85 19.28 3.36
CA ASP A 249 9.16 19.70 3.84
C ASP A 249 9.29 21.22 3.79
N THR A 250 9.58 21.83 4.94
CA THR A 250 9.88 23.25 5.05
C THR A 250 11.37 23.55 5.21
N SER A 251 12.22 22.52 5.17
CA SER A 251 13.66 22.71 5.23
C SER A 251 14.17 23.40 3.97
N SER A 252 15.23 24.19 4.13
CA SER A 252 15.91 24.85 3.01
C SER A 252 16.80 23.89 2.21
N TYR A 253 17.01 22.68 2.71
CA TYR A 253 17.87 21.68 2.09
C TYR A 253 17.12 20.83 1.05
N HIS A 254 17.87 20.25 0.14
CA HIS A 254 17.32 19.25 -0.78
C HIS A 254 17.07 17.93 -0.04
N TYR A 255 15.92 17.31 -0.30
CA TYR A 255 15.59 16.00 0.25
C TYR A 255 16.16 14.91 -0.66
N GLY A 256 17.13 14.14 -0.15
CA GLY A 256 17.66 12.99 -0.87
C GLY A 256 16.71 11.80 -0.76
N ASP A 257 16.31 11.26 -1.91
CA ASP A 257 15.46 10.07 -2.01
C ASP A 257 16.15 9.01 -2.88
N LEU A 258 16.68 7.97 -2.23
CA LEU A 258 17.36 6.85 -2.90
C LEU A 258 16.39 5.79 -3.42
N PHE A 259 15.10 5.90 -3.11
CA PHE A 259 14.07 4.90 -3.43
C PHE A 259 12.89 5.50 -4.21
N SER A 260 13.14 6.61 -4.90
CA SER A 260 12.14 7.42 -5.62
C SER A 260 11.36 6.64 -6.67
N SER A 261 11.93 5.55 -7.22
CA SER A 261 11.20 4.67 -8.13
C SER A 261 9.95 4.04 -7.51
N THR A 262 9.88 3.93 -6.17
CA THR A 262 8.75 3.37 -5.44
C THR A 262 7.51 4.26 -5.52
N TRP A 263 7.65 5.58 -5.73
CA TRP A 263 6.52 6.50 -5.89
C TRP A 263 5.59 6.12 -7.04
N LYS A 264 6.11 5.46 -8.08
CA LYS A 264 5.33 4.94 -9.22
C LYS A 264 4.27 3.91 -8.80
N ALA A 265 4.40 3.31 -7.62
CA ALA A 265 3.34 2.45 -7.07
C ALA A 265 2.14 3.25 -6.52
N PHE A 266 2.28 4.56 -6.31
CA PHE A 266 1.28 5.40 -5.65
C PHE A 266 0.75 6.53 -6.52
N THR A 267 1.55 7.02 -7.47
CA THR A 267 1.17 8.13 -8.36
C THR A 267 1.81 7.99 -9.75
N ASP A 268 1.10 8.48 -10.77
CA ASP A 268 1.60 8.65 -12.14
C ASP A 268 2.33 10.00 -12.33
N HIS A 269 2.41 10.83 -11.28
CA HIS A 269 2.95 12.18 -11.31
C HIS A 269 4.22 12.29 -10.47
N ASP A 270 5.07 13.28 -10.79
CA ASP A 270 6.25 13.56 -9.98
C ASP A 270 5.87 14.04 -8.58
N VAL A 271 6.69 13.69 -7.59
CA VAL A 271 6.52 14.18 -6.21
C VAL A 271 6.78 15.69 -6.18
N ILE A 272 5.80 16.43 -5.70
CA ILE A 272 5.84 17.89 -5.60
C ILE A 272 6.45 18.26 -4.25
N HIS A 273 7.40 19.18 -4.22
CA HIS A 273 7.85 19.72 -2.94
C HIS A 273 6.94 20.88 -2.53
N LEU A 274 6.61 21.00 -1.24
CA LEU A 274 5.78 22.11 -0.75
C LEU A 274 6.34 23.49 -1.14
N LYS A 275 7.67 23.61 -1.23
CA LYS A 275 8.38 24.83 -1.67
C LYS A 275 8.15 25.23 -3.13
N ASP A 276 7.67 24.33 -3.98
CA ASP A 276 7.34 24.66 -5.38
C ASP A 276 6.14 25.62 -5.47
N PHE A 277 5.39 25.72 -4.36
CA PHE A 277 4.30 26.66 -4.15
C PHE A 277 4.72 27.93 -3.41
N ASP A 278 6.01 28.16 -3.14
CA ASP A 278 6.46 29.37 -2.45
C ASP A 278 6.06 30.63 -3.20
N HIS A 279 5.77 31.66 -2.41
CA HIS A 279 5.27 32.96 -2.85
C HIS A 279 3.84 32.95 -3.40
N LYS A 280 3.08 31.86 -3.19
CA LYS A 280 1.72 31.71 -3.73
C LYS A 280 0.67 31.42 -2.66
N ARG A 281 -0.58 31.77 -2.96
CA ARG A 281 -1.78 31.24 -2.29
C ARG A 281 -2.33 30.07 -3.09
N VAL A 282 -2.38 28.90 -2.48
CA VAL A 282 -2.75 27.66 -3.17
C VAL A 282 -3.98 27.04 -2.53
N CYS A 283 -4.91 26.61 -3.39
CA CYS A 283 -6.15 25.97 -2.98
C CYS A 283 -6.23 24.56 -3.54
N PHE A 284 -6.43 23.59 -2.66
CA PHE A 284 -6.60 22.19 -3.00
C PHE A 284 -8.07 21.83 -2.86
N ARG A 285 -8.70 21.33 -3.92
CA ARG A 285 -10.10 20.90 -3.84
C ARG A 285 -10.28 19.75 -2.86
N TYR A 286 -9.32 18.83 -2.86
CA TYR A 286 -9.31 17.67 -2.00
C TYR A 286 -7.89 17.35 -1.55
N ALA A 287 -7.70 17.29 -0.24
CA ALA A 287 -6.43 17.05 0.40
C ALA A 287 -6.52 15.88 1.38
N VAL A 288 -5.50 15.04 1.40
CA VAL A 288 -5.34 13.96 2.37
C VAL A 288 -4.01 14.19 3.07
N PHE A 289 -4.03 14.28 4.40
CA PHE A 289 -2.82 14.25 5.22
C PHE A 289 -2.61 12.80 5.63
N SER A 290 -1.56 12.18 5.09
CA SER A 290 -1.28 10.76 5.33
C SER A 290 -0.94 10.50 6.80
N LEU A 291 -1.04 9.23 7.19
CA LEU A 291 -0.48 8.75 8.45
C LEU A 291 1.00 9.10 8.56
N LEU A 292 1.42 9.50 9.77
CA LEU A 292 2.78 9.93 10.06
C LEU A 292 3.69 8.72 10.35
N PRO A 293 4.95 8.73 9.91
CA PRO A 293 5.87 7.62 10.16
C PRO A 293 6.19 7.42 11.65
N ARG A 294 6.33 8.52 12.41
CA ARG A 294 6.68 8.50 13.84
C ARG A 294 5.55 9.02 14.71
N MET A 295 4.53 8.20 14.91
CA MET A 295 3.42 8.50 15.82
C MET A 295 3.30 7.46 16.93
N ARG A 296 2.77 7.89 18.09
CA ARG A 296 2.42 6.98 19.18
C ARG A 296 1.33 6.02 18.70
N TYR A 297 1.48 4.72 18.98
CA TYR A 297 0.61 3.68 18.41
C TYR A 297 0.58 3.71 16.87
N GLY A 298 1.74 3.96 16.27
CA GLY A 298 1.95 3.85 14.84
C GLY A 298 2.08 2.40 14.38
N LEU A 299 2.01 2.21 13.07
CA LEU A 299 2.35 0.96 12.42
C LEU A 299 3.72 1.10 11.74
N PHE A 300 4.55 0.06 11.78
CA PHE A 300 5.98 0.01 11.42
C PHE A 300 6.92 0.40 12.56
N TYR A 301 6.79 1.62 13.12
CA TYR A 301 7.48 2.01 14.35
C TYR A 301 6.56 1.92 15.57
N ASN A 302 7.13 1.55 16.72
CA ASN A 302 6.45 1.57 18.02
C ASN A 302 5.12 0.79 18.01
N THR A 303 5.01 -0.21 17.14
CA THR A 303 3.84 -1.07 17.06
C THR A 303 3.88 -2.04 18.24
N PRO A 304 2.87 -2.08 19.11
CA PRO A 304 2.85 -2.97 20.26
C PRO A 304 2.53 -4.41 19.81
N LEU A 305 3.44 -5.07 19.09
CA LEU A 305 3.18 -6.39 18.52
C LEU A 305 2.98 -7.44 19.61
N ILE A 306 1.89 -8.20 19.50
CA ILE A 306 1.66 -9.38 20.34
C ILE A 306 2.76 -10.40 20.04
N PRO A 307 3.59 -10.81 21.02
CA PRO A 307 4.67 -11.75 20.78
C PRO A 307 4.17 -13.11 20.23
N ASN A 308 5.01 -13.82 19.48
CA ASN A 308 4.70 -15.12 18.87
C ASN A 308 3.56 -15.15 17.84
N CYS A 309 2.97 -14.00 17.51
CA CYS A 309 2.08 -13.82 16.37
C CYS A 309 2.84 -13.30 15.13
N HIS A 310 2.43 -13.70 13.93
CA HIS A 310 3.05 -13.27 12.68
C HIS A 310 2.10 -13.41 11.49
N GLY A 311 2.49 -12.83 10.36
CA GLY A 311 1.81 -12.93 9.07
C GLY A 311 0.59 -12.01 8.98
N THR A 312 0.82 -10.71 8.85
CA THR A 312 -0.28 -9.77 8.59
C THR A 312 -0.68 -9.79 7.11
N ALA A 313 -1.98 -9.70 6.82
CA ALA A 313 -2.44 -9.47 5.46
C ALA A 313 -2.01 -8.09 4.96
N LEU A 314 -1.98 -7.08 5.83
CA LEU A 314 -1.65 -5.71 5.47
C LEU A 314 -0.24 -5.54 4.88
N PHE A 315 0.80 -6.07 5.52
CA PHE A 315 2.17 -5.95 4.99
C PHE A 315 2.40 -6.83 3.76
N ARG A 316 1.74 -7.99 3.70
CA ARG A 316 1.73 -8.84 2.50
C ARG A 316 1.04 -8.13 1.32
N ALA A 317 -0.09 -7.49 1.57
CA ALA A 317 -0.82 -6.70 0.57
C ALA A 317 0.01 -5.49 0.11
N PHE A 318 0.66 -4.77 1.03
CA PHE A 318 1.59 -3.70 0.68
C PHE A 318 2.71 -4.20 -0.26
N SER A 319 3.33 -5.33 0.05
CA SER A 319 4.35 -5.95 -0.83
C SER A 319 3.79 -6.21 -2.23
N GLN A 320 2.63 -6.86 -2.32
CA GLN A 320 1.97 -7.17 -3.59
C GLN A 320 1.63 -5.89 -4.38
N HIS A 321 1.16 -4.84 -3.70
CA HIS A 321 0.84 -3.55 -4.30
C HIS A 321 2.05 -2.92 -4.99
N VAL A 322 3.18 -2.86 -4.28
CA VAL A 322 4.42 -2.28 -4.81
C VAL A 322 4.97 -3.12 -5.95
N ILE A 323 5.12 -4.44 -5.77
CA ILE A 323 5.68 -5.34 -6.79
C ILE A 323 4.86 -5.32 -8.08
N TYR A 324 3.53 -5.40 -7.96
CA TYR A 324 2.63 -5.39 -9.11
C TYR A 324 2.71 -4.07 -9.88
N ARG A 325 2.64 -2.92 -9.19
CA ARG A 325 2.64 -1.60 -9.86
C ARG A 325 3.98 -1.18 -10.41
N LEU A 326 5.08 -1.70 -9.86
CA LEU A 326 6.41 -1.57 -10.46
C LEU A 326 6.67 -2.58 -11.58
N ASN A 327 5.66 -3.39 -11.95
CA ASN A 327 5.75 -4.41 -12.99
C ASN A 327 6.90 -5.41 -12.75
N ILE A 328 7.12 -5.79 -11.49
CA ILE A 328 8.11 -6.77 -11.10
C ILE A 328 7.47 -8.15 -11.14
N THR A 329 8.00 -9.02 -12.00
CA THR A 329 7.49 -10.37 -12.18
C THR A 329 8.26 -11.36 -11.30
N GLN A 330 7.49 -12.29 -10.73
CA GLN A 330 8.04 -13.50 -10.15
C GLN A 330 8.26 -14.52 -11.27
N HIS A 331 9.48 -15.00 -11.42
CA HIS A 331 9.79 -16.11 -12.31
C HIS A 331 9.19 -17.40 -11.72
N GLU A 332 8.57 -18.24 -12.56
CA GLU A 332 7.89 -19.47 -12.15
C GLU A 332 8.66 -20.21 -11.05
N ASN A 333 7.95 -20.56 -9.96
CA ASN A 333 8.39 -21.30 -8.77
C ASN A 333 9.58 -22.23 -9.04
N LYS A 334 10.79 -21.67 -8.98
CA LYS A 334 12.03 -22.45 -9.09
C LYS A 334 12.09 -23.47 -7.96
N MET A 335 11.43 -23.22 -6.83
CA MET A 335 11.37 -24.10 -5.67
C MET A 335 10.69 -25.45 -5.96
N GLU A 336 9.59 -25.50 -6.73
CA GLU A 336 8.95 -26.78 -7.11
C GLU A 336 9.82 -27.61 -8.07
N ARG A 337 10.67 -26.95 -8.88
CA ARG A 337 11.66 -27.62 -9.74
C ARG A 337 12.91 -28.03 -8.94
N ALA A 338 13.37 -27.19 -8.00
CA ALA A 338 14.54 -27.42 -7.16
C ALA A 338 14.32 -28.53 -6.11
N MET A 339 13.12 -28.62 -5.50
CA MET A 339 12.76 -29.73 -4.60
C MET A 339 12.71 -31.09 -5.31
N LYS A 340 12.56 -31.13 -6.64
CA LYS A 340 12.56 -32.39 -7.42
C LYS A 340 13.97 -32.90 -7.74
N THR A 341 15.01 -32.10 -7.54
CA THR A 341 16.41 -32.46 -7.81
C THR A 341 17.34 -31.67 -6.89
N VAL A 342 17.60 -32.16 -5.67
CA VAL A 342 18.81 -31.73 -4.94
C VAL A 342 19.97 -32.46 -5.62
N PRO A 343 20.62 -31.85 -6.63
CA PRO A 343 21.56 -30.75 -6.39
C PRO A 343 21.52 -29.65 -7.49
N LEU A 344 21.29 -28.39 -7.10
CA LEU A 344 21.77 -27.15 -7.74
C LEU A 344 21.22 -25.96 -6.94
N LEU A 345 21.84 -25.67 -5.79
CA LEU A 345 21.60 -24.40 -5.09
C LEU A 345 22.24 -23.29 -5.93
N ASP A 346 21.42 -22.45 -6.56
CA ASP A 346 21.86 -21.27 -7.31
C ASP A 346 22.13 -20.13 -6.32
N VAL A 347 23.37 -20.03 -5.84
CA VAL A 347 23.79 -18.98 -4.91
C VAL A 347 24.23 -17.75 -5.70
N ARG A 348 23.47 -16.66 -5.58
CA ARG A 348 23.84 -15.36 -6.14
C ARG A 348 24.24 -14.41 -5.02
N VAL A 349 25.53 -14.05 -4.97
CA VAL A 349 25.99 -12.93 -4.15
C VAL A 349 25.64 -11.65 -4.88
N VAL A 350 24.87 -10.78 -4.24
CA VAL A 350 24.48 -9.49 -4.81
C VAL A 350 24.90 -8.39 -3.87
N ASP A 351 25.58 -7.39 -4.43
CA ASP A 351 25.94 -6.18 -3.72
C ASP A 351 25.02 -5.05 -4.18
N TYR A 352 24.09 -4.64 -3.31
CA TYR A 352 23.13 -3.55 -3.59
C TYR A 352 23.78 -2.18 -3.43
N LYS A 353 24.89 -1.95 -4.16
CA LYS A 353 25.55 -0.64 -4.17
C LYS A 353 24.66 0.39 -4.85
N PHE A 354 24.48 1.50 -4.14
CA PHE A 354 23.78 2.67 -4.66
C PHE A 354 24.43 3.14 -5.97
N LYS A 355 23.60 3.41 -7.00
CA LYS A 355 23.97 3.77 -8.39
C LYS A 355 24.59 2.67 -9.26
N GLU A 356 24.94 1.52 -8.70
CA GLU A 356 25.39 0.38 -9.52
C GLU A 356 24.20 -0.51 -9.93
N ILE A 357 23.20 -0.63 -9.05
CA ILE A 357 21.97 -1.37 -9.30
C ILE A 357 20.78 -0.48 -8.97
N GLU A 358 19.95 -0.21 -9.97
CA GLU A 358 18.68 0.50 -9.81
C GLU A 358 17.79 -0.19 -8.78
N PHE A 359 17.08 0.58 -7.95
CA PHE A 359 16.30 0.02 -6.86
C PHE A 359 15.23 -0.97 -7.33
N THR A 360 14.61 -0.74 -8.49
CA THR A 360 13.66 -1.68 -9.12
C THR A 360 14.31 -3.03 -9.46
N GLU A 361 15.58 -3.03 -9.87
CA GLU A 361 16.34 -4.27 -10.11
C GLU A 361 16.69 -4.97 -8.79
N GLN A 362 16.99 -4.22 -7.71
CA GLN A 362 17.18 -4.80 -6.38
C GLN A 362 15.89 -5.51 -5.90
N LEU A 363 14.72 -4.91 -6.11
CA LEU A 363 13.44 -5.53 -5.83
C LEU A 363 13.18 -6.77 -6.71
N ARG A 364 13.52 -6.72 -8.01
CA ARG A 364 13.38 -7.88 -8.90
C ARG A 364 14.23 -9.07 -8.44
N ILE A 365 15.47 -8.82 -8.04
CA ILE A 365 16.36 -9.85 -7.48
C ILE A 365 15.75 -10.39 -6.19
N THR A 366 15.38 -9.50 -5.26
CA THR A 366 14.82 -9.86 -3.95
C THR A 366 13.56 -10.71 -4.08
N HIS A 367 12.62 -10.31 -4.95
CA HIS A 367 11.34 -11.01 -5.15
C HIS A 367 11.48 -12.42 -5.75
N ASN A 368 12.66 -12.71 -6.30
CA ASN A 368 13.02 -13.98 -6.92
C ASN A 368 14.10 -14.75 -6.11
N SER A 369 14.26 -14.42 -4.83
CA SER A 369 15.21 -15.08 -3.92
C SER A 369 14.48 -15.92 -2.88
N ASP A 370 14.85 -17.20 -2.77
CA ASP A 370 14.31 -18.12 -1.76
C ASP A 370 15.00 -17.95 -0.39
N VAL A 371 16.28 -17.57 -0.40
CA VAL A 371 17.09 -17.32 0.81
C VAL A 371 17.76 -15.97 0.66
N PHE A 372 17.58 -15.09 1.63
CA PHE A 372 18.18 -13.77 1.68
C PHE A 372 19.05 -13.63 2.92
N ILE A 373 20.36 -13.51 2.72
CA ILE A 373 21.34 -13.41 3.79
C ILE A 373 21.89 -11.99 3.77
N GLY A 374 21.82 -11.30 4.91
CA GLY A 374 22.31 -9.93 5.00
C GLY A 374 23.00 -9.64 6.33
N MET A 375 23.91 -8.67 6.29
CA MET A 375 24.39 -8.01 7.50
C MET A 375 23.27 -7.11 8.04
N HIS A 376 23.22 -6.91 9.36
CA HIS A 376 22.26 -5.99 9.96
C HIS A 376 22.34 -4.58 9.39
N GLY A 377 21.19 -3.94 9.30
CA GLY A 377 21.04 -2.58 8.81
C GLY A 377 19.91 -2.47 7.78
N ALA A 378 19.68 -1.24 7.31
CA ALA A 378 18.52 -0.87 6.51
C ALA A 378 18.33 -1.72 5.23
N GLY A 379 19.40 -2.33 4.71
CA GLY A 379 19.32 -3.26 3.58
C GLY A 379 18.42 -4.47 3.86
N LEU A 380 18.25 -4.89 5.12
CA LEU A 380 17.36 -6.00 5.47
C LEU A 380 15.87 -5.68 5.23
N THR A 381 15.50 -4.42 5.05
CA THR A 381 14.12 -4.02 4.68
C THR A 381 13.67 -4.61 3.33
N HIS A 382 14.60 -5.09 2.49
CA HIS A 382 14.28 -5.92 1.33
C HIS A 382 13.41 -7.15 1.68
N LEU A 383 13.43 -7.60 2.94
CA LEU A 383 12.56 -8.68 3.42
C LEU A 383 11.07 -8.45 3.14
N LEU A 384 10.63 -7.19 3.01
CA LEU A 384 9.26 -6.85 2.66
C LEU A 384 8.85 -7.42 1.30
N PHE A 385 9.80 -7.60 0.38
CA PHE A 385 9.56 -7.96 -1.01
C PHE A 385 9.95 -9.40 -1.35
N LEU A 386 10.42 -10.16 -0.37
CA LEU A 386 10.67 -11.59 -0.52
C LEU A 386 9.37 -12.35 -0.84
N PRO A 387 9.48 -13.49 -1.56
CA PRO A 387 8.34 -14.38 -1.73
C PRO A 387 7.89 -14.97 -0.40
N ASP A 388 6.62 -15.38 -0.31
CA ASP A 388 5.99 -15.81 0.95
C ASP A 388 6.67 -17.05 1.58
N TRP A 389 7.39 -17.85 0.80
CA TRP A 389 8.14 -19.03 1.28
C TRP A 389 9.60 -18.74 1.67
N ALA A 390 10.09 -17.52 1.44
CA ALA A 390 11.49 -17.20 1.64
C ALA A 390 11.93 -17.27 3.11
N VAL A 391 13.25 -17.42 3.27
CA VAL A 391 13.93 -17.33 4.56
C VAL A 391 14.93 -16.17 4.53
N ILE A 392 14.82 -15.27 5.50
CA ILE A 392 15.84 -14.24 5.78
C ILE A 392 16.77 -14.72 6.89
N PHE A 393 18.08 -14.54 6.69
CA PHE A 393 19.12 -14.82 7.67
C PHE A 393 19.90 -13.53 7.99
N GLU A 394 19.72 -13.01 9.21
CA GLU A 394 20.50 -11.86 9.69
C GLU A 394 21.81 -12.35 10.34
N LEU A 395 22.94 -11.94 9.75
CA LEU A 395 24.28 -12.38 10.17
C LEU A 395 24.76 -11.78 11.49
N HIS A 396 24.28 -10.63 11.91
CA HIS A 396 24.72 -10.01 13.17
C HIS A 396 23.73 -8.96 13.63
N ASN A 397 22.91 -9.24 14.64
CA ASN A 397 21.78 -8.40 15.06
C ASN A 397 22.14 -7.16 15.90
N CYS A 398 23.42 -6.85 16.11
CA CYS A 398 23.88 -5.64 16.82
C CYS A 398 23.28 -5.40 18.23
N GLY A 399 22.67 -6.42 18.86
CA GLY A 399 21.96 -6.27 20.14
C GLY A 399 20.57 -5.61 20.05
N ASP A 400 20.04 -5.38 18.84
CA ASP A 400 18.62 -5.06 18.58
C ASP A 400 17.96 -6.20 17.81
N ASP A 401 17.76 -7.31 18.53
CA ASP A 401 17.25 -8.56 18.00
C ASP A 401 15.81 -8.46 17.47
N LEU A 402 15.08 -7.41 17.85
CA LEU A 402 13.65 -7.29 17.58
C LEU A 402 13.35 -6.50 16.30
N CYS A 403 14.17 -5.54 15.91
CA CYS A 403 13.83 -4.61 14.82
C CYS A 403 13.45 -5.29 13.49
N TYR A 404 14.35 -6.11 12.92
CA TYR A 404 14.10 -6.81 11.65
C TYR A 404 13.31 -8.10 11.86
N TRP A 405 13.38 -8.71 13.04
CA TRP A 405 12.54 -9.84 13.41
C TRP A 405 11.06 -9.48 13.42
N ASP A 406 10.70 -8.34 14.02
CA ASP A 406 9.34 -7.81 14.04
C ASP A 406 8.85 -7.43 12.64
N LEU A 407 9.73 -6.83 11.81
CA LEU A 407 9.38 -6.55 10.42
C LEU A 407 9.13 -7.84 9.61
N ALA A 408 9.94 -8.88 9.83
CA ALA A 408 9.74 -10.19 9.22
C ALA A 408 8.43 -10.85 9.68
N ARG A 409 8.10 -10.73 10.97
CA ARG A 409 6.82 -11.19 11.53
C ARG A 409 5.63 -10.44 10.93
N LEU A 410 5.72 -9.13 10.79
CA LEU A 410 4.68 -8.32 10.14
C LEU A 410 4.45 -8.78 8.70
N ARG A 411 5.54 -8.93 7.93
CA ARG A 411 5.48 -9.42 6.53
C ARG A 411 5.05 -10.88 6.42
N GLY A 412 5.34 -11.70 7.43
CA GLY A 412 5.05 -13.14 7.43
C GLY A 412 6.11 -14.00 6.73
N VAL A 413 7.37 -13.54 6.68
CA VAL A 413 8.49 -14.33 6.12
C VAL A 413 9.31 -14.96 7.24
N ASN A 414 10.00 -16.07 6.94
CA ASN A 414 10.74 -16.83 7.94
C ASN A 414 12.03 -16.10 8.31
N TYR A 415 12.27 -15.91 9.60
CA TYR A 415 13.47 -15.22 10.11
C TYR A 415 14.40 -16.16 10.87
N MET A 416 15.69 -16.05 10.58
CA MET A 416 16.76 -16.76 11.28
C MET A 416 17.93 -15.82 11.59
N THR A 417 18.64 -16.10 12.67
CA THR A 417 19.89 -15.40 13.03
C THR A 417 20.83 -16.37 13.75
N TRP A 418 22.08 -15.97 13.98
CA TRP A 418 23.07 -16.79 14.67
C TRP A 418 22.68 -17.01 16.13
N GLN A 419 22.62 -18.28 16.54
CA GLN A 419 22.37 -18.66 17.93
C GLN A 419 23.62 -18.56 18.81
N ARG A 420 24.81 -18.73 18.22
CA ARG A 420 26.10 -18.68 18.93
C ARG A 420 26.78 -17.34 18.70
N GLN A 421 26.52 -16.38 19.59
CA GLN A 421 27.10 -15.04 19.52
C GLN A 421 28.64 -15.04 19.50
N SER A 422 29.28 -16.06 20.09
CA SER A 422 30.75 -16.22 20.08
C SER A 422 31.36 -16.57 18.73
N ALA A 423 30.54 -16.94 17.73
CA ALA A 423 31.03 -17.34 16.40
C ALA A 423 31.19 -16.16 15.42
N VAL A 424 30.66 -14.98 15.75
CA VAL A 424 30.72 -13.78 14.91
C VAL A 424 31.30 -12.64 15.74
N TYR A 425 32.41 -12.06 15.29
CA TYR A 425 33.07 -10.95 15.95
C TYR A 425 33.23 -9.78 14.99
N PRO A 426 33.04 -8.53 15.48
CA PRO A 426 33.29 -7.34 14.69
C PRO A 426 34.78 -7.27 14.30
N GLU A 427 35.06 -6.99 13.04
CA GLU A 427 36.42 -6.75 12.57
C GLU A 427 36.78 -5.28 12.79
N ASP A 428 37.03 -4.86 14.03
CA ASP A 428 37.59 -3.52 14.32
C ASP A 428 38.93 -3.61 15.04
N LYS A 429 39.91 -2.85 14.52
CA LYS A 429 41.33 -2.77 14.94
C LYS A 429 41.58 -2.10 16.30
N ASP A 430 40.55 -1.84 17.09
CA ASP A 430 40.67 -1.21 18.41
C ASP A 430 39.61 -1.77 19.36
N SER A 431 40.03 -2.77 20.15
CA SER A 431 39.20 -3.52 21.12
C SER A 431 38.66 -2.68 22.28
N SER A 432 38.85 -1.37 22.25
CA SER A 432 38.42 -0.41 23.29
C SER A 432 37.08 0.27 22.99
N LYS A 433 36.49 0.07 21.80
CA LYS A 433 35.19 0.65 21.43
C LYS A 433 34.18 -0.46 21.13
N PRO A 434 32.98 -0.47 21.75
CA PRO A 434 31.92 -1.37 21.32
C PRO A 434 31.58 -1.06 19.85
N SER A 435 31.41 -2.10 19.05
CA SER A 435 31.03 -2.05 17.64
C SER A 435 29.80 -1.15 17.52
N ARG A 436 30.01 0.07 17.03
CA ARG A 436 28.94 1.05 16.88
C ARG A 436 28.26 0.71 15.57
N CYS A 437 27.24 -0.15 15.62
CA CYS A 437 26.26 -0.18 14.55
C CYS A 437 25.72 1.24 14.41
N LEU A 438 25.67 1.78 13.19
CA LEU A 438 25.04 3.07 12.91
C LEU A 438 23.59 2.93 13.36
N SER A 439 23.31 3.36 14.59
CA SER A 439 22.04 3.07 15.24
C SER A 439 20.93 3.65 14.39
N THR A 440 19.96 2.81 14.05
CA THR A 440 18.58 3.27 13.97
C THR A 440 18.32 3.93 15.32
N SER A 441 18.25 5.26 15.31
CA SER A 441 18.26 6.12 16.49
C SER A 441 17.51 5.52 17.70
N PRO A 442 18.02 5.63 18.94
CA PRO A 442 17.39 5.05 20.16
C PRO A 442 16.01 5.63 20.53
N LEU A 443 15.42 6.45 19.67
CA LEU A 443 14.09 7.04 19.85
C LEU A 443 12.94 6.03 19.66
N SER A 444 13.20 4.78 19.26
CA SER A 444 12.17 3.74 19.13
C SER A 444 11.79 3.05 20.45
N HIS A 445 12.57 3.20 21.53
CA HIS A 445 12.31 2.46 22.78
C HIS A 445 12.02 3.32 24.02
N SER A 446 12.12 4.65 23.96
CA SER A 446 12.11 5.49 25.18
C SER A 446 10.84 6.29 25.47
N LEU A 447 9.70 6.00 24.83
CA LEU A 447 8.44 6.70 25.13
C LEU A 447 7.27 5.74 25.40
N MET A 448 7.44 4.86 26.39
CA MET A 448 6.32 4.39 27.21
C MET A 448 6.17 5.36 28.38
N PRO A 449 5.25 6.35 28.35
CA PRO A 449 4.91 7.06 29.57
C PRO A 449 4.22 6.08 30.53
N GLU A 450 4.61 6.12 31.80
CA GLU A 450 3.90 5.41 32.87
C GLU A 450 2.39 5.66 32.77
N PRO A 451 1.54 4.67 33.08
CA PRO A 451 0.12 4.92 33.19
C PRO A 451 -0.10 6.01 34.23
N LEU A 452 -0.76 7.10 33.81
CA LEU A 452 -1.30 8.12 34.71
C LEU A 452 -2.15 7.40 35.77
N LYS A 453 -1.58 7.24 36.97
CA LYS A 453 -2.34 6.94 38.17
C LYS A 453 -3.31 8.11 38.37
N GLY A 454 -4.55 7.77 38.68
CA GLY A 454 -5.71 8.62 38.50
C GLY A 454 -5.63 10.00 39.18
N ALA A 455 -6.42 10.90 38.61
CA ALA A 455 -7.07 12.02 39.26
C ALA A 455 -8.41 12.24 38.56
#